data_AF-A0A662WC31-F1
#
_entry.id   AF-A0A662WC31-F1
#
_cell.length_a   1.000
_cell.length_b   1.000
_cell.length_c   1.000
_cell.angle_alpha   90.00
_cell.angle_beta   90.00
_cell.angle_gamma   90.00
#
_symmetry.space_group_name_H-M   'P 1'
#
loop_
_entity.id
_entity.type
_entity.pdbx_description
1 polymer ?
#
loop_
_entity_poly.entity_id
_entity_poly.type
_entity_poly.pdbx_seq_one_letter_code
_entity_poly.pdbx_strand_id
1 'polypeptide(L)'
;MKYGIKVNDKEFIVEIISAKPPVFEVVVNGKRATLIVEESREVEVVSGNEIKAEMAGTVVRIVVEEGERVEKGQPLLVLEAMKMENEIAAPTSGVVKKILVKEGEKVSVGTSLIILDSGIGEPIKVAMSGVVTKILKKPGEAVKAGEAILILEAMKMENPITAPFDGVVESINVSEGDRVSSGDVVVKIART
;
A
#
# COMPACT_ATOMS: atom_id res chain seq x y z
N MET A 1 37.77 -0.45 5.20
CA MET A 1 37.67 0.03 6.60
C MET A 1 37.40 -1.16 7.52
N LYS A 2 37.89 -1.15 8.77
CA LYS A 2 37.71 -2.24 9.74
C LYS A 2 36.67 -1.84 10.79
N TYR A 3 35.78 -2.76 11.12
CA TYR A 3 34.69 -2.59 12.07
C TYR A 3 34.73 -3.71 13.10
N GLY A 4 34.60 -3.36 14.38
CA GLY A 4 34.37 -4.33 15.45
C GLY A 4 32.87 -4.59 15.57
N ILE A 5 32.44 -5.83 15.34
CA ILE A 5 31.05 -6.26 15.50
C ILE A 5 30.97 -7.21 16.67
N LYS A 6 30.12 -6.92 17.66
CA LYS A 6 29.93 -7.77 18.84
C LYS A 6 28.61 -8.52 18.73
N VAL A 7 28.65 -9.85 18.81
CA VAL A 7 27.47 -10.73 18.79
C VAL A 7 27.59 -11.75 19.92
N ASN A 8 26.60 -11.80 20.82
CA ASN A 8 26.56 -12.73 21.96
C ASN A 8 27.89 -12.76 22.75
N ASP A 9 28.36 -11.58 23.15
CA ASP A 9 29.63 -11.36 23.87
C ASP A 9 30.93 -11.77 23.18
N LYS A 10 30.87 -12.18 21.91
CA LYS A 10 32.05 -12.39 21.06
C LYS A 10 32.25 -11.21 20.12
N GLU A 11 33.48 -10.75 20.02
CA GLU A 11 33.88 -9.68 19.11
C GLU A 11 34.46 -10.26 17.82
N PHE A 12 34.01 -9.73 16.69
CA PHE A 12 34.43 -10.09 15.35
C PHE A 12 34.98 -8.85 14.67
N ILE A 13 36.17 -8.97 14.09
CA ILE A 13 36.74 -7.90 13.28
C ILE A 13 36.31 -8.17 11.84
N VAL A 14 35.54 -7.24 11.30
CA VAL A 14 35.06 -7.26 9.93
C VAL A 14 35.76 -6.17 9.14
N GLU A 15 36.44 -6.57 8.07
CA GLU A 15 37.07 -5.66 7.12
C GLU A 15 36.28 -5.67 5.81
N ILE A 16 35.75 -4.52 5.41
CA ILE A 16 35.12 -4.38 4.10
C ILE A 16 36.22 -4.14 3.07
N ILE A 17 36.39 -5.11 2.15
CA ILE A 17 37.34 -5.07 1.05
C ILE A 17 36.75 -4.30 -0.13
N SER A 18 35.49 -4.57 -0.47
CA SER A 18 34.78 -3.96 -1.59
C SER A 18 33.32 -3.74 -1.22
N ALA A 19 32.81 -2.54 -1.48
CA ALA A 19 31.40 -2.19 -1.30
C ALA A 19 30.85 -1.71 -2.64
N LYS A 20 30.31 -2.64 -3.42
CA LYS A 20 29.64 -2.36 -4.70
C LYS A 20 28.23 -2.95 -4.65
N PRO A 21 27.25 -2.21 -4.09
CA PRO A 21 25.88 -2.71 -3.95
C PRO A 21 25.37 -3.35 -5.25
N PRO A 22 24.71 -4.52 -5.17
CA PRO A 22 24.30 -5.22 -3.94
C PRO A 22 25.40 -6.12 -3.33
N VAL A 23 26.61 -6.15 -3.89
CA VAL A 23 27.69 -7.08 -3.50
C VAL A 23 28.71 -6.39 -2.59
N PHE A 24 28.97 -7.03 -1.46
CA PHE A 24 29.99 -6.62 -0.50
C PHE A 24 30.98 -7.76 -0.29
N GLU A 25 32.27 -7.48 -0.45
CA GLU A 25 33.32 -8.41 -0.09
C GLU A 25 33.85 -8.04 1.28
N VAL A 26 33.79 -8.99 2.20
CA VAL A 26 34.24 -8.80 3.58
C VAL A 26 35.23 -9.86 4.00
N VAL A 27 36.08 -9.51 4.95
CA VAL A 27 36.90 -10.45 5.70
C VAL A 27 36.46 -10.43 7.15
N VAL A 28 36.08 -11.59 7.68
CA VAL A 28 35.74 -11.78 9.09
C VAL A 28 36.80 -12.67 9.72
N ASN A 29 37.57 -12.14 10.67
CA ASN A 29 38.67 -12.86 11.35
C ASN A 29 39.61 -13.58 10.36
N GLY A 30 39.96 -12.93 9.25
CA GLY A 30 40.88 -13.46 8.23
C GLY A 30 40.24 -14.36 7.16
N LYS A 31 38.94 -14.71 7.26
CA LYS A 31 38.22 -15.48 6.24
C LYS A 31 37.43 -14.56 5.32
N ARG A 32 37.57 -14.74 4.00
CA ARG A 32 36.83 -13.99 2.98
C ARG A 32 35.41 -14.53 2.83
N ALA A 33 34.44 -13.62 2.72
CA ALA A 33 33.05 -13.93 2.42
C ALA A 33 32.47 -12.87 1.47
N THR A 34 31.54 -13.30 0.63
CA THR A 34 30.75 -12.43 -0.24
C THR A 34 29.35 -12.31 0.37
N LEU A 35 28.95 -11.08 0.67
CA LEU A 35 27.61 -10.75 1.13
C LEU A 35 26.84 -10.12 -0.03
N ILE A 36 25.63 -10.60 -0.27
CA ILE A 36 24.67 -9.97 -1.18
C ILE A 36 23.60 -9.35 -0.28
N VAL A 37 23.54 -8.02 -0.26
CA VAL A 37 22.55 -7.28 0.51
C VAL A 37 21.64 -6.60 -0.50
N GLU A 38 20.44 -7.15 -0.67
CA GLU A 38 19.39 -6.50 -1.44
C GLU A 38 18.81 -5.37 -0.59
N GLU A 39 18.89 -4.14 -1.08
CA GLU A 39 18.30 -2.97 -0.43
C GLU A 39 16.78 -3.13 -0.47
N SER A 40 16.19 -3.55 0.66
CA SER A 40 14.74 -3.59 0.78
C SER A 40 14.22 -2.15 0.74
N ARG A 41 13.50 -1.80 -0.33
CA ARG A 41 12.81 -0.50 -0.43
C ARG A 41 11.93 -0.35 0.80
N GLU A 42 12.07 0.77 1.51
CA GLU A 42 11.14 1.16 2.56
C GLU A 42 9.74 1.19 1.94
N VAL A 43 8.89 0.23 2.29
CA VAL A 43 7.53 0.16 1.77
C VAL A 43 6.74 1.17 2.58
N GLU A 44 6.64 2.40 2.09
CA GLU A 44 5.56 3.28 2.51
C GLU A 44 4.25 2.52 2.25
N VAL A 45 3.52 2.25 3.33
CA VAL A 45 2.17 1.68 3.24
C VAL A 45 1.26 2.78 2.71
N VAL A 46 1.22 2.90 1.39
CA VAL A 46 0.31 3.81 0.70
C VAL A 46 -1.00 3.06 0.50
N SER A 47 -2.06 3.48 1.18
CA SER A 47 -3.37 2.84 1.01
C SER A 47 -3.94 3.15 -0.38
N GLY A 48 -4.45 2.11 -1.04
CA GLY A 48 -4.97 2.15 -2.41
C GLY A 48 -5.02 0.74 -3.01
N ASN A 49 -5.61 0.62 -4.20
CA ASN A 49 -5.63 -0.64 -4.94
C ASN A 49 -4.30 -0.82 -5.67
N GLU A 50 -3.57 -1.89 -5.34
CA GLU A 50 -2.35 -2.25 -6.06
C GLU A 50 -2.68 -2.84 -7.44
N ILE A 51 -2.19 -2.19 -8.48
CA ILE A 51 -2.15 -2.72 -9.83
C ILE A 51 -0.89 -3.57 -9.95
N LYS A 52 -1.04 -4.87 -10.17
CA LYS A 52 0.06 -5.84 -10.22
C LYS A 52 0.29 -6.32 -11.65
N ALA A 53 1.53 -6.69 -11.96
CA ALA A 53 1.88 -7.29 -13.22
C ALA A 53 1.21 -8.67 -13.37
N GLU A 54 0.40 -8.84 -14.41
CA GLU A 54 -0.25 -10.11 -14.75
C GLU A 54 0.70 -11.07 -15.49
N MET A 55 1.80 -10.54 -16.04
CA MET A 55 2.83 -11.27 -16.77
C MET A 55 4.22 -10.74 -16.42
N ALA A 56 5.23 -11.60 -16.47
CA ALA A 56 6.62 -11.18 -16.32
C ALA A 56 7.10 -10.48 -17.60
N GLY A 57 7.84 -9.39 -17.47
CA GLY A 57 8.25 -8.57 -18.60
C GLY A 57 9.17 -7.41 -18.21
N THR A 58 9.44 -6.53 -19.16
CA THR A 58 10.20 -5.29 -18.94
C THR A 58 9.28 -4.10 -19.12
N VAL A 59 9.29 -3.13 -18.19
CA VAL A 59 8.54 -1.88 -18.33
C VAL A 59 9.14 -1.07 -19.48
N VAL A 60 8.39 -0.89 -20.56
CA VAL A 60 8.86 -0.15 -21.75
C VAL A 60 8.61 1.33 -21.58
N ARG A 61 7.40 1.68 -21.18
CA ARG A 61 6.96 3.07 -20.97
C ARG A 61 5.90 3.15 -19.89
N ILE A 62 5.90 4.25 -19.16
CA ILE A 62 4.83 4.62 -18.24
C ILE A 62 4.07 5.79 -18.87
N VAL A 63 2.75 5.66 -19.01
CA VAL A 63 1.91 6.60 -19.79
C VAL A 63 0.98 7.44 -18.91
N VAL A 64 1.21 7.43 -17.59
CA VAL A 64 0.48 8.23 -16.60
C VAL A 64 1.44 8.84 -15.58
N GLU A 65 1.01 9.91 -14.93
CA GLU A 65 1.75 10.58 -13.86
C GLU A 65 1.13 10.35 -12.48
N GLU A 66 1.93 10.47 -11.41
CA GLU A 66 1.39 10.49 -10.05
C GLU A 66 0.50 11.73 -9.85
N GLY A 67 -0.68 11.54 -9.26
CA GLY A 67 -1.75 12.53 -9.15
C GLY A 67 -2.70 12.57 -10.34
N GLU A 68 -2.42 11.86 -11.43
CA GLU A 68 -3.27 11.85 -12.62
C GLU A 68 -4.59 11.08 -12.37
N ARG A 69 -5.70 11.63 -12.87
CA ARG A 69 -6.99 10.94 -12.89
C ARG A 69 -7.09 10.07 -14.14
N VAL A 70 -7.40 8.79 -13.95
CA VAL A 70 -7.52 7.79 -15.01
C VAL A 70 -8.92 7.17 -15.03
N GLU A 71 -9.37 6.77 -16.22
CA GLU A 71 -10.64 6.06 -16.41
C GLU A 71 -10.43 4.54 -16.46
N LYS A 72 -11.47 3.76 -16.13
CA LYS A 72 -11.45 2.31 -16.31
C LYS A 72 -11.08 1.96 -17.76
N GLY A 73 -10.07 1.11 -17.92
CA GLY A 73 -9.56 0.67 -19.21
C GLY A 73 -8.51 1.61 -19.82
N GLN A 74 -8.26 2.77 -19.21
CA GLN A 74 -7.18 3.67 -19.65
C GLN A 74 -5.82 2.98 -19.45
N PRO A 75 -4.92 2.97 -20.45
CA PRO A 75 -3.57 2.45 -20.31
C PRO A 75 -2.78 3.20 -19.22
N LEU A 76 -2.08 2.47 -18.37
CA LEU A 76 -1.24 3.03 -17.30
C LEU A 76 0.25 2.91 -17.63
N LEU A 77 0.66 1.74 -18.11
CA LEU A 77 2.02 1.48 -18.56
C LEU A 77 2.04 0.35 -19.59
N VAL A 78 3.19 0.13 -20.22
CA VAL A 78 3.38 -0.93 -21.21
C VAL A 78 4.52 -1.85 -20.79
N LEU A 79 4.24 -3.16 -20.81
CA LEU A 79 5.23 -4.21 -20.58
C LEU A 79 5.60 -4.89 -21.90
N GLU A 80 6.89 -5.14 -22.11
CA GLU A 80 7.35 -6.06 -23.14
C GLU A 80 7.49 -7.47 -22.54
N ALA A 81 6.75 -8.42 -23.10
CA ALA A 81 6.84 -9.84 -22.76
C ALA A 81 6.78 -10.67 -24.05
N MET A 82 7.64 -11.69 -24.17
CA MET A 82 7.69 -12.58 -25.34
C MET A 82 7.82 -11.84 -26.69
N LYS A 83 8.58 -10.73 -26.73
CA LYS A 83 8.75 -9.82 -27.90
C LYS A 83 7.46 -9.11 -28.34
N MET A 84 6.47 -9.01 -27.47
CA MET A 84 5.23 -8.28 -27.69
C MET A 84 5.04 -7.22 -26.60
N GLU A 85 4.57 -6.04 -26.99
CA GLU A 85 4.12 -5.00 -26.07
C GLU A 85 2.70 -5.29 -25.59
N ASN A 86 2.48 -5.21 -24.28
CA ASN A 86 1.20 -5.43 -23.62
C ASN A 86 0.90 -4.23 -22.73
N GLU A 87 -0.26 -3.61 -22.93
CA GLU A 87 -0.71 -2.49 -22.10
C GLU A 87 -1.31 -3.01 -20.79
N ILE A 88 -0.89 -2.42 -19.68
CA ILE A 88 -1.52 -2.62 -18.37
C ILE A 88 -2.51 -1.48 -18.17
N ALA A 89 -3.80 -1.81 -18.21
CA ALA A 89 -4.89 -0.84 -18.11
C ALA A 89 -5.43 -0.71 -16.69
N ALA A 90 -6.03 0.44 -16.38
CA ALA A 90 -6.68 0.68 -15.10
C ALA A 90 -7.92 -0.23 -14.93
N PRO A 91 -8.02 -1.05 -13.87
CA PRO A 91 -9.19 -1.93 -13.66
C PRO A 91 -10.45 -1.16 -13.29
N THR A 92 -10.29 0.05 -12.74
CA THR A 92 -11.35 0.98 -12.33
C THR A 92 -10.90 2.42 -12.58
N SER A 93 -11.82 3.36 -12.71
CA SER A 93 -11.46 4.79 -12.68
C SER A 93 -10.87 5.15 -11.31
N GLY A 94 -10.00 6.16 -11.26
CA GLY A 94 -9.31 6.55 -10.03
C GLY A 94 -8.26 7.63 -10.23
N VAL A 95 -7.42 7.84 -9.22
CA VAL A 95 -6.25 8.71 -9.23
C VAL A 95 -5.00 7.88 -8.99
N VAL A 96 -3.98 8.05 -9.83
CA VAL A 96 -2.68 7.38 -9.69
C VAL A 96 -1.99 7.95 -8.44
N LYS A 97 -1.89 7.15 -7.37
CA LYS A 97 -1.26 7.61 -6.13
C LYS A 97 0.24 7.49 -6.16
N LYS A 98 0.74 6.36 -6.67
CA LYS A 98 2.17 6.06 -6.67
C LYS A 98 2.52 5.14 -7.81
N ILE A 99 3.64 5.39 -8.47
CA ILE A 99 4.23 4.52 -9.48
C ILE A 99 5.44 3.83 -8.85
N LEU A 100 5.39 2.51 -8.75
CA LEU A 100 6.34 1.69 -7.98
C LEU A 100 7.49 1.13 -8.83
N VAL A 101 7.44 1.37 -10.14
CA VAL A 101 8.40 0.85 -11.12
C VAL A 101 8.96 1.97 -11.99
N LYS A 102 10.08 1.71 -12.65
CA LYS A 102 10.71 2.62 -13.62
C LYS A 102 10.74 2.00 -15.01
N GLU A 103 10.83 2.85 -16.03
CA GLU A 103 11.12 2.38 -17.39
C GLU A 103 12.45 1.61 -17.42
N GLY A 104 12.46 0.50 -18.16
CA GLY A 104 13.54 -0.48 -18.21
C GLY A 104 13.57 -1.49 -17.05
N GLU A 105 12.71 -1.36 -16.03
CA GLU A 105 12.67 -2.29 -14.90
C GLU A 105 12.06 -3.65 -15.31
N LYS A 106 12.69 -4.74 -14.87
CA LYS A 106 12.16 -6.09 -15.04
C LYS A 106 11.20 -6.42 -13.91
N VAL A 107 10.00 -6.87 -14.26
CA VAL A 107 8.94 -7.22 -13.31
C VAL A 107 8.57 -8.69 -13.46
N SER A 108 8.13 -9.29 -12.35
CA SER A 108 7.60 -10.66 -12.31
C SER A 108 6.09 -10.63 -12.11
N VAL A 109 5.43 -11.77 -12.32
CA VAL A 109 3.99 -11.88 -12.02
C VAL A 109 3.76 -11.53 -10.55
N GLY A 110 2.77 -10.67 -10.29
CA GLY A 110 2.43 -10.18 -8.96
C GLY A 110 3.28 -9.03 -8.44
N THR A 111 4.30 -8.57 -9.18
CA THR A 111 5.02 -7.33 -8.85
C THR A 111 4.06 -6.14 -8.88
N SER A 112 4.01 -5.36 -7.81
CA SER A 112 3.18 -4.16 -7.72
C SER A 112 3.77 -3.06 -8.60
N LEU A 113 2.94 -2.53 -9.49
CA LEU A 113 3.33 -1.57 -10.53
C LEU A 113 2.92 -0.15 -10.16
N ILE A 114 1.64 0.02 -9.82
CA ILE A 114 1.02 1.31 -9.52
C ILE A 114 0.06 1.12 -8.35
N ILE A 115 -0.04 2.13 -7.49
CA ILE A 115 -1.09 2.23 -6.48
C ILE A 115 -2.13 3.19 -7.02
N LEU A 116 -3.35 2.70 -7.21
CA LEU A 116 -4.48 3.47 -7.71
C LEU A 116 -5.46 3.74 -6.57
N ASP A 117 -5.81 5.00 -6.35
CA ASP A 117 -6.96 5.36 -5.54
C ASP A 117 -8.21 5.38 -6.41
N SER A 118 -9.02 4.34 -6.33
CA SER A 118 -10.21 4.22 -7.18
C SER A 118 -11.29 5.26 -6.88
N GLY A 119 -11.19 6.02 -5.79
CA GLY A 119 -12.26 6.94 -5.34
C GLY A 119 -13.57 6.24 -4.93
N ILE A 120 -13.73 4.95 -5.25
CA ILE A 120 -14.71 4.04 -4.66
C ILE A 120 -14.42 4.05 -3.15
N GLY A 121 -15.38 4.49 -2.35
CA GLY A 121 -15.11 4.85 -0.97
C GLY A 121 -14.48 3.69 -0.20
N GLU A 122 -13.36 3.98 0.47
CA GLU A 122 -12.61 3.00 1.24
C GLU A 122 -13.54 2.44 2.33
N PRO A 123 -13.82 1.12 2.33
CA PRO A 123 -14.80 0.55 3.23
C PRO A 123 -14.24 0.51 4.65
N ILE A 124 -14.87 1.24 5.56
CA ILE A 124 -14.56 1.14 6.98
C ILE A 124 -15.30 -0.08 7.53
N LYS A 125 -14.51 -1.05 7.95
CA LYS A 125 -14.99 -2.27 8.57
C LYS A 125 -14.92 -2.18 10.09
N VAL A 126 -15.87 -2.80 10.74
CA VAL A 126 -15.83 -3.01 12.19
C VAL A 126 -14.82 -4.09 12.55
N ALA A 127 -14.07 -3.88 13.63
CA ALA A 127 -13.15 -4.88 14.18
C ALA A 127 -13.77 -5.71 15.33
N MET A 128 -15.01 -5.40 15.73
CA MET A 128 -15.69 -6.04 16.85
C MET A 128 -17.20 -6.11 16.61
N SER A 129 -17.86 -7.04 17.28
CA SER A 129 -19.33 -7.10 17.30
C SER A 129 -19.90 -6.10 18.29
N GLY A 130 -20.96 -5.40 17.91
CA GLY A 130 -21.57 -4.36 18.73
C GLY A 130 -22.92 -3.90 18.18
N VAL A 131 -23.46 -2.84 18.78
CA VAL A 131 -24.68 -2.17 18.34
C VAL A 131 -24.35 -0.74 17.90
N VAL A 132 -24.88 -0.28 16.77
CA VAL A 132 -24.77 1.11 16.35
C VAL A 132 -25.64 1.95 17.26
N THR A 133 -25.05 2.78 18.12
CA THR A 133 -25.82 3.62 19.05
C THR A 133 -26.09 5.00 18.50
N LYS A 134 -25.25 5.51 17.61
CA LYS A 134 -25.40 6.87 17.07
C LYS A 134 -24.75 7.04 15.71
N ILE A 135 -25.43 7.73 14.79
CA ILE A 135 -24.86 8.19 13.51
C ILE A 135 -24.58 9.69 13.62
N LEU A 136 -23.31 10.08 13.43
CA LEU A 136 -22.84 11.46 13.61
C LEU A 136 -22.74 12.22 12.28
N LYS A 137 -22.52 11.51 11.18
CA LYS A 137 -22.34 12.09 9.83
C LYS A 137 -23.34 11.53 8.84
N LYS A 138 -23.49 12.19 7.70
CA LYS A 138 -24.40 11.77 6.62
C LYS A 138 -23.64 11.56 5.31
N PRO A 139 -24.16 10.72 4.40
CA PRO A 139 -23.65 10.66 3.03
C PRO A 139 -23.59 12.04 2.37
N GLY A 140 -22.49 12.33 1.68
CA GLY A 140 -22.16 13.62 1.07
C GLY A 140 -21.44 14.60 1.99
N GLU A 141 -21.30 14.31 3.29
CA GLU A 141 -20.66 15.20 4.24
C GLU A 141 -19.13 15.01 4.26
N ALA A 142 -18.39 16.12 4.32
CA ALA A 142 -16.94 16.09 4.46
C ALA A 142 -16.52 15.70 5.88
N VAL A 143 -15.43 14.94 5.98
CA VAL A 143 -14.84 14.47 7.24
C VAL A 143 -13.33 14.62 7.22
N LYS A 144 -12.75 14.87 8.40
CA LYS A 144 -11.30 14.91 8.61
C LYS A 144 -10.77 13.60 9.16
N ALA A 145 -9.50 13.30 8.92
CA ALA A 145 -8.83 12.15 9.52
C ALA A 145 -9.00 12.16 11.05
N GLY A 146 -9.46 11.04 11.62
CA GLY A 146 -9.77 10.87 13.04
C GLY A 146 -11.16 11.37 13.46
N GLU A 147 -11.91 12.04 12.59
CA GLU A 147 -13.26 12.52 12.90
C GLU A 147 -14.25 11.35 12.99
N ALA A 148 -15.07 11.33 14.04
CA ALA A 148 -16.06 10.28 14.26
C ALA A 148 -17.27 10.41 13.34
N ILE A 149 -17.67 9.29 12.74
CA ILE A 149 -18.75 9.18 11.75
C ILE A 149 -19.98 8.53 12.37
N LEU A 150 -19.76 7.50 13.19
CA LEU A 150 -20.80 6.83 13.97
C LEU A 150 -20.18 6.23 15.25
N ILE A 151 -21.02 5.86 16.20
CA ILE A 151 -20.62 5.27 17.48
C ILE A 151 -21.21 3.86 17.57
N LEU A 152 -20.36 2.92 17.98
CA LEU A 152 -20.75 1.57 18.33
C LEU A 152 -20.67 1.39 19.83
N GLU A 153 -21.58 0.61 20.40
CA GLU A 153 -21.43 0.08 21.75
C GLU A 153 -21.06 -1.39 21.67
N ALA A 154 -19.93 -1.75 22.28
CA ALA A 154 -19.50 -3.12 22.47
C ALA A 154 -18.91 -3.25 23.87
N MET A 155 -19.24 -4.34 24.58
CA MET A 155 -18.69 -4.61 25.93
C MET A 155 -18.85 -3.44 26.93
N LYS A 156 -20.00 -2.73 26.89
CA LYS A 156 -20.31 -1.53 27.70
C LYS A 156 -19.42 -0.31 27.41
N MET A 157 -18.60 -0.36 26.36
CA MET A 157 -17.76 0.75 25.92
C MET A 157 -18.28 1.32 24.61
N GLU A 158 -18.15 2.63 24.46
CA GLU A 158 -18.37 3.32 23.20
C GLU A 158 -17.10 3.26 22.35
N ASN A 159 -17.25 2.82 21.11
CA ASN A 159 -16.18 2.65 20.14
C ASN A 159 -16.54 3.49 18.91
N PRO A 160 -16.02 4.73 18.81
CA PRO A 160 -16.27 5.57 17.65
C PRO A 160 -15.62 4.96 16.40
N ILE A 161 -16.38 4.94 15.30
CA ILE A 161 -15.85 4.66 13.98
C ILE A 161 -15.44 5.99 13.36
N THR A 162 -14.15 6.15 13.13
CA THR A 162 -13.54 7.40 12.65
C THR A 162 -13.12 7.30 11.18
N ALA A 163 -13.02 8.45 10.53
CA ALA A 163 -12.48 8.54 9.18
C ALA A 163 -10.96 8.29 9.22
N PRO A 164 -10.40 7.35 8.44
CA PRO A 164 -8.96 7.10 8.41
C PRO A 164 -8.16 8.20 7.69
N PHE A 165 -8.83 9.09 6.95
CA PHE A 165 -8.24 10.18 6.18
C PHE A 165 -9.29 11.28 5.92
N ASP A 166 -8.84 12.42 5.41
CA ASP A 166 -9.71 13.49 4.91
C ASP A 166 -10.49 13.02 3.68
N GLY A 167 -11.81 13.23 3.67
CA GLY A 167 -12.66 12.76 2.59
C GLY A 167 -14.11 13.17 2.72
N VAL A 168 -14.96 12.52 1.93
CA VAL A 168 -16.42 12.66 1.95
C VAL A 168 -17.05 11.30 2.23
N VAL A 169 -18.02 11.27 3.13
CA VAL A 169 -18.81 10.07 3.42
C VAL A 169 -19.60 9.72 2.16
N GLU A 170 -19.25 8.62 1.51
CA GLU A 170 -19.96 8.17 0.30
C GLU A 170 -21.26 7.45 0.69
N SER A 171 -21.18 6.53 1.67
CA SER A 171 -22.35 5.82 2.19
C SER A 171 -22.19 5.41 3.64
N ILE A 172 -23.32 5.27 4.34
CA ILE A 172 -23.43 4.63 5.64
C ILE A 172 -24.42 3.48 5.47
N ASN A 173 -23.97 2.25 5.70
CA ASN A 173 -24.71 1.02 5.38
C ASN A 173 -25.46 0.44 6.60
N VAL A 174 -25.57 1.22 7.67
CA VAL A 174 -26.18 0.83 8.94
C VAL A 174 -27.06 1.96 9.48
N SER A 175 -28.02 1.58 10.31
CA SER A 175 -28.92 2.48 11.04
C SER A 175 -28.65 2.38 12.55
N GLU A 176 -29.09 3.38 13.30
CA GLU A 176 -29.07 3.31 14.76
C GLU A 176 -29.92 2.13 15.26
N GLY A 177 -29.39 1.36 16.21
CA GLY A 177 -29.95 0.11 16.72
C GLY A 177 -29.47 -1.15 15.99
N ASP A 178 -28.81 -1.04 14.85
CA ASP A 178 -28.33 -2.20 14.10
C ASP A 178 -27.23 -2.94 14.85
N ARG A 179 -27.28 -4.28 14.81
CA ARG A 179 -26.18 -5.13 15.24
C ARG A 179 -25.20 -5.32 14.10
N VAL A 180 -23.92 -5.13 14.40
CA VAL A 180 -22.82 -5.33 13.45
C VAL A 180 -21.84 -6.35 14.01
N SER A 181 -21.14 -7.04 13.12
CA SER A 181 -20.11 -8.04 13.42
C SER A 181 -18.76 -7.61 12.87
N SER A 182 -17.68 -8.17 13.43
CA SER A 182 -16.33 -7.94 12.90
C SER A 182 -16.26 -8.29 11.40
N GLY A 183 -15.75 -7.36 10.59
CA GLY A 183 -15.63 -7.46 9.14
C GLY A 183 -16.75 -6.77 8.36
N ASP A 184 -17.87 -6.43 9.00
CA ASP A 184 -18.98 -5.73 8.33
C ASP A 184 -18.57 -4.33 7.88
N VAL A 185 -18.94 -3.97 6.65
CA VAL A 185 -18.64 -2.64 6.08
C VAL A 185 -19.76 -1.68 6.48
N VAL A 186 -19.46 -0.77 7.39
CA VAL A 186 -20.46 0.16 7.96
C VAL A 186 -20.48 1.52 7.27
N VAL A 187 -19.32 1.98 6.76
CA VAL A 187 -19.17 3.27 6.09
C VAL A 187 -18.28 3.10 4.87
N LYS A 188 -18.52 3.87 3.82
CA LYS A 188 -17.57 4.08 2.72
C LYS A 188 -17.18 5.56 2.66
N ILE A 189 -15.89 5.85 2.52
CA ILE A 189 -15.39 7.24 2.40
C ILE A 189 -14.56 7.39 1.14
N ALA A 190 -14.92 8.36 0.30
CA ALA A 190 -14.09 8.78 -0.81
C ALA A 190 -13.06 9.81 -0.34
N ARG A 191 -11.78 9.64 -0.68
CA ARG A 191 -10.76 10.68 -0.42
C ARG A 191 -11.08 11.96 -1.21
N THR A 192 -10.73 13.10 -0.63
CA THR A 192 -10.76 14.44 -1.26
C THR A 192 -9.39 15.06 -1.24
#